data_AF-A0AAP0S743-F1
#
_entry.id   AF-A0AAP0S743-F1
#
_cell.length_a   1.000
_cell.length_b   1.000
_cell.length_c   1.000
_cell.angle_alpha   90.00
_cell.angle_beta   90.00
_cell.angle_gamma   90.00
#
_symmetry.space_group_name_H-M   'P 1'
#
loop_
_entity.id
_entity.type
_entity.pdbx_description
1 polymer ?
#
loop_
_entity_poly.entity_id
_entity_poly.type
_entity_poly.pdbx_seq_one_letter_code
_entity_poly.pdbx_strand_id
1 'polypeptide(L)'
;MIIQDMEGRLVREYGIKQEDVILYGQSVGSGPTLHLASRLQKLQGVVLHSAILSGKRVLYPVKMTFWFDIFKNIEKIRQVNGPVLLIHQ
;
A
#
# COMPACT_ATOMS: atom_id res chain seq x y z
N MET A 1 -3.14 -13.59 -0.02
CA MET A 1 -4.44 -14.25 -0.23
C MET A 1 -5.62 -13.28 -0.01
N ILE A 2 -5.66 -12.48 1.07
CA ILE A 2 -6.78 -11.54 1.34
C ILE A 2 -6.74 -10.25 0.47
N ILE A 3 -5.56 -9.75 0.09
CA ILE A 3 -5.41 -8.41 -0.55
C ILE A 3 -5.59 -8.44 -2.07
N GLN A 4 -5.20 -9.52 -2.74
CA GLN A 4 -5.37 -9.64 -4.20
C GLN A 4 -6.84 -9.79 -4.61
N ASP A 5 -7.69 -10.23 -3.67
CA ASP A 5 -9.11 -10.46 -3.90
C ASP A 5 -9.95 -9.18 -3.79
N MET A 6 -9.42 -8.10 -3.20
CA MET A 6 -10.18 -6.86 -3.01
C MET A 6 -10.42 -6.07 -4.31
N GLU A 7 -9.50 -6.08 -5.28
CA GLU A 7 -9.69 -5.33 -6.55
C GLU A 7 -10.93 -5.81 -7.29
N GLY A 8 -11.07 -7.13 -7.43
CA GLY A 8 -12.18 -7.76 -8.13
C GLY A 8 -13.51 -7.60 -7.38
N ARG A 9 -13.48 -7.73 -6.04
CA ARG A 9 -14.69 -7.73 -5.22
C ARG A 9 -15.33 -6.35 -5.07
N LEU A 10 -14.55 -5.28 -4.94
CA LEU A 10 -15.09 -3.91 -4.85
C LEU A 10 -15.95 -3.56 -6.06
N VAL A 11 -15.48 -3.90 -7.26
CA VAL A 11 -16.21 -3.63 -8.51
C VAL A 11 -17.32 -4.65 -8.74
N ARG A 12 -17.04 -5.95 -8.57
CA ARG A 12 -17.99 -7.02 -8.93
C ARG A 12 -19.09 -7.26 -7.92
N GLU A 13 -18.78 -7.20 -6.62
CA GLU A 13 -19.74 -7.49 -5.54
C GLU A 13 -20.44 -6.23 -5.06
N TYR A 14 -19.72 -5.09 -5.02
CA TYR A 14 -20.24 -3.86 -4.42
C TYR A 14 -20.53 -2.74 -5.44
N GLY A 15 -20.16 -2.90 -6.71
CA GLY A 15 -20.40 -1.89 -7.74
C GLY A 15 -19.63 -0.58 -7.55
N ILE A 16 -18.60 -0.57 -6.69
CA ILE A 16 -17.81 0.61 -6.36
C ILE A 16 -16.74 0.83 -7.43
N LYS A 17 -16.64 2.06 -7.96
CA LYS A 17 -15.59 2.42 -8.92
C LYS A 17 -14.28 2.69 -8.19
N GLN A 18 -13.16 2.43 -8.84
CA GLN A 18 -11.84 2.68 -8.23
C GLN A 18 -11.64 4.15 -7.87
N GLU A 19 -12.18 5.07 -8.69
CA GLU A 19 -12.12 6.52 -8.46
C GLU A 19 -12.88 7.00 -7.21
N ASP A 20 -13.70 6.14 -6.61
CA ASP A 20 -14.45 6.41 -5.38
C ASP A 20 -13.81 5.73 -4.15
N VAL A 21 -12.61 5.15 -4.30
CA VAL A 21 -11.93 4.36 -3.24
C VAL A 21 -10.69 5.07 -2.74
N ILE A 22 -10.61 5.21 -1.41
CA ILE A 22 -9.38 5.56 -0.68
C ILE A 22 -8.85 4.32 0.02
N LEU A 23 -7.58 3.99 -0.23
CA LEU A 23 -6.91 2.90 0.50
C LEU A 23 -6.24 3.42 1.76
N TYR A 24 -6.56 2.84 2.92
CA TYR A 24 -5.91 3.15 4.19
C TYR A 24 -4.99 2.00 4.62
N GLY A 25 -3.78 2.31 5.09
CA GLY A 25 -2.82 1.33 5.60
C GLY A 25 -2.10 1.83 6.83
N GLN A 26 -2.21 1.11 7.94
CA GLN A 26 -1.54 1.44 9.20
C GLN A 26 -0.42 0.45 9.53
N SER A 27 0.75 0.95 9.95
CA SER A 27 1.87 0.11 10.40
C SER A 27 2.19 -0.99 9.38
N VAL A 28 2.19 -2.26 9.77
CA VAL A 28 2.39 -3.41 8.86
C VAL A 28 1.37 -3.47 7.71
N GLY A 29 0.16 -2.94 7.91
CA GLY A 29 -0.89 -2.84 6.90
C GLY A 29 -0.52 -1.96 5.70
N SER A 30 0.46 -1.05 5.85
CA SER A 30 0.99 -0.27 4.72
C SER A 30 1.59 -1.15 3.61
N GLY A 31 2.15 -2.32 3.97
CA GLY A 31 2.70 -3.29 3.05
C GLY A 31 1.73 -3.78 1.98
N PRO A 32 0.62 -4.42 2.38
CA PRO A 32 -0.42 -4.82 1.45
C PRO A 32 -1.18 -3.64 0.82
N THR A 33 -1.40 -2.54 1.56
CA THR A 33 -2.04 -1.32 1.01
C THR A 33 -1.27 -0.77 -0.19
N LEU A 34 0.06 -0.59 -0.07
CA LEU A 34 0.89 -0.12 -1.18
C LEU A 34 1.04 -1.16 -2.30
N HIS A 35 0.97 -2.45 -1.98
CA HIS A 35 0.94 -3.49 -3.00
C HIS A 35 -0.31 -3.38 -3.89
N LEU A 36 -1.47 -3.11 -3.29
CA LEU A 36 -2.72 -2.89 -4.00
C LEU A 36 -2.69 -1.56 -4.76
N ALA A 37 -2.27 -0.48 -4.10
CA ALA A 37 -2.20 0.85 -4.69
C ALA A 37 -1.26 0.95 -5.90
N SER A 38 -0.19 0.14 -5.94
CA SER A 38 0.72 0.08 -7.11
C SER A 38 0.08 -0.54 -8.37
N ARG A 39 -1.06 -1.22 -8.23
CA ARG A 39 -1.74 -1.94 -9.32
C ARG A 39 -3.00 -1.20 -9.79
N LEU A 40 -3.73 -0.58 -8.87
CA LEU A 40 -4.91 0.22 -9.17
C LEU A 40 -4.52 1.58 -9.74
N GLN A 41 -4.93 1.84 -10.98
CA GLN A 41 -4.53 3.06 -11.72
C GLN A 41 -5.43 4.26 -11.42
N LYS A 42 -6.65 4.04 -10.92
CA LYS A 42 -7.69 5.07 -10.80
C LYS A 42 -8.13 5.31 -9.36
N LEU A 43 -7.30 5.02 -8.37
CA LEU A 43 -7.65 5.27 -6.97
C LEU A 43 -7.89 6.75 -6.71
N GLN A 44 -8.84 7.06 -5.83
CA GLN A 44 -9.02 8.42 -5.35
C GLN A 44 -7.80 8.91 -4.54
N GLY A 45 -7.18 8.00 -3.80
CA GLY A 45 -5.96 8.28 -3.06
C GLY A 45 -5.58 7.17 -2.08
N VAL A 46 -4.47 7.40 -1.37
CA VAL A 46 -3.93 6.48 -0.37
C VAL A 46 -3.62 7.24 0.93
N VAL A 47 -3.99 6.67 2.06
CA VAL A 47 -3.61 7.16 3.39
C VAL A 47 -2.72 6.13 4.07
N LEU A 48 -1.53 6.56 4.49
CA LEU A 48 -0.56 5.72 5.19
C LEU A 48 -0.30 6.29 6.58
N HIS A 49 -0.57 5.49 7.61
CA HIS A 49 -0.42 5.89 9.01
C HIS A 49 0.67 5.05 9.69
N SER A 50 1.71 5.72 10.18
CA SER A 50 2.88 5.08 10.81
C SER A 50 3.43 3.92 9.98
N ALA A 51 3.49 4.12 8.65
CA ALA A 51 3.82 3.09 7.70
C ALA A 51 5.28 2.63 7.83
N ILE A 52 5.50 1.33 7.59
CA ILE A 52 6.84 0.75 7.59
C ILE A 52 7.54 1.02 6.26
N LEU A 53 8.84 1.30 6.28
CA LEU A 53 9.63 1.45 5.05
C LEU A 53 9.86 0.10 4.36
N SER A 54 10.14 -0.93 5.16
CA SER A 54 10.17 -2.34 4.80
C SER A 54 10.23 -3.24 6.04
N GLY A 55 9.94 -4.54 5.88
CA GLY A 55 9.98 -5.49 7.00
C GLY A 55 11.38 -5.61 7.62
N LYS A 56 12.43 -5.60 6.80
CA LYS A 56 13.81 -5.62 7.33
C LYS A 56 14.14 -4.37 8.14
N ARG A 57 13.67 -3.20 7.71
CA ARG A 57 13.90 -1.92 8.40
C ARG A 57 13.12 -1.78 9.71
N VAL A 58 12.09 -2.59 9.92
CA VAL A 58 11.42 -2.72 11.22
C VAL A 58 12.29 -3.50 12.20
N LEU A 59 12.95 -4.57 11.74
CA LEU A 59 13.73 -5.46 12.60
C LEU A 59 15.17 -4.97 12.84
N TYR A 60 15.78 -4.30 11.86
CA TYR A 60 17.18 -3.91 11.90
C TYR A 60 17.38 -2.50 11.32
N PRO A 61 18.30 -1.69 11.87
CA PRO A 61 18.60 -0.34 11.39
C PRO A 61 19.49 -0.36 10.13
N VAL A 62 18.97 -0.93 9.03
CA VAL A 62 19.67 -1.05 7.75
C VAL A 62 19.17 -0.01 6.75
N LYS A 63 20.08 0.56 5.95
CA LYS A 63 19.72 1.54 4.91
C LYS A 63 19.44 0.90 3.54
N MET A 64 19.87 -0.35 3.33
CA MET A 64 19.78 -1.05 2.03
C MET A 64 18.51 -1.93 1.93
N THR A 65 17.85 -1.90 0.76
CA THR A 65 16.75 -2.83 0.44
C THR A 65 17.30 -4.07 -0.26
N PHE A 66 16.99 -5.26 0.25
CA PHE A 66 17.49 -6.53 -0.31
C PHE A 66 16.38 -7.26 -1.07
N TRP A 67 16.75 -8.21 -1.93
CA TRP A 67 15.78 -8.98 -2.71
C TRP A 67 14.78 -9.76 -1.81
N PHE A 68 15.22 -10.24 -0.66
CA PHE A 68 14.42 -10.95 0.36
C PHE A 68 13.68 -10.03 1.36
N ASP A 69 13.73 -8.70 1.18
CA ASP A 69 13.02 -7.77 2.05
C ASP A 69 11.51 -7.80 1.75
N ILE A 70 10.69 -8.05 2.78
CA ILE A 70 9.23 -8.07 2.64
C ILE A 70 8.68 -6.64 2.74
N PHE A 71 7.56 -6.39 2.06
CA PHE A 71 6.89 -5.07 2.07
C PHE A 71 7.83 -3.91 1.74
N LYS A 72 8.55 -3.97 0.60
CA LYS A 72 9.43 -2.89 0.10
C LYS A 72 8.65 -1.61 -0.26
N ASN A 73 8.05 -0.98 0.75
CA ASN A 73 7.14 0.15 0.61
C ASN A 73 7.86 1.37 0.04
N ILE A 74 9.12 1.56 0.41
CA ILE A 74 9.99 2.60 -0.17
C ILE A 74 10.14 2.51 -1.69
N GLU A 75 10.03 1.30 -2.26
CA GLU A 75 10.05 1.09 -3.71
C GLU A 75 8.64 1.19 -4.29
N LYS A 76 7.66 0.54 -3.65
CA LYS A 76 6.28 0.46 -4.15
C LYS A 76 5.54 1.79 -4.15
N ILE A 77 5.83 2.69 -3.21
CA ILE A 77 5.16 4.01 -3.15
C ILE A 77 5.35 4.83 -4.42
N ARG A 78 6.47 4.62 -5.14
CA ARG A 78 6.75 5.29 -6.42
C ARG A 78 5.85 4.84 -7.57
N GLN A 79 5.14 3.73 -7.39
CA GLN A 79 4.23 3.15 -8.39
C GLN A 79 2.77 3.53 -8.13
N VAL A 80 2.49 4.25 -7.03
CA VAL A 80 1.14 4.70 -6.70
C VAL A 80 0.77 5.87 -7.60
N ASN A 81 -0.36 5.75 -8.29
CA ASN A 81 -0.97 6.84 -9.03
C ASN A 81 -2.02 7.52 -8.14
N GLY A 82 -1.90 8.83 -7.98
CA GLY A 82 -2.83 9.64 -7.19
C GLY A 82 -2.24 10.21 -5.89
N PRO A 83 -3.04 10.98 -5.14
CA PRO A 83 -2.57 11.64 -3.93
C PRO A 83 -2.30 10.63 -2.81
N VAL A 84 -1.22 10.87 -2.05
CA VAL A 84 -0.84 10.08 -0.88
C VAL A 84 -0.75 10.98 0.34
N LEU A 85 -1.51 10.66 1.38
CA LEU A 85 -1.41 11.28 2.69
C LEU A 85 -0.54 10.41 3.61
N LEU A 86 0.52 10.98 4.18
CA LEU A 86 1.39 10.34 5.16
C LEU A 86 1.12 10.92 6.55
N ILE A 87 0.82 10.05 7.52
CA ILE A 87 0.69 10.40 8.94
C ILE A 87 1.81 9.71 9.69
N HIS A 88 2.68 10.48 10.34
CA HIS A 88 3.80 9.99 11.16
C HIS A 88 3.58 10.42 12.61
N GLN A 89 3.60 9.45 13.53
CA GLN A 89 3.50 9.63 14.99
C GLN A 89 4.86 9.36 15.61
#